data_AF-A0A6L4Y7G3-F1
#
_entry.id   AF-A0A6L4Y7G3-F1
#
_cell.length_a   1.000
_cell.length_b   1.000
_cell.length_c   1.000
_cell.angle_alpha   90.00
_cell.angle_beta   90.00
_cell.angle_gamma   90.00
#
_symmetry.space_group_name_H-M   'P 1'
#
loop_
_entity.id
_entity.type
_entity.pdbx_description
1 polymer ?
#
loop_
_entity_poly.entity_id
_entity_poly.type
_entity_poly.pdbx_seq_one_letter_code
_entity_poly.pdbx_strand_id
1 'polypeptide(L)'
;MVTANYKMSFDCLREAMPCRDVWILVLDTKGINVWCAAGKGTFGTKELVGRVKSSGITQVVTHRQLILPQLAGPGVAAHQVKKLSGFKVIYGPIRAKDIPAFIDASLKATPEMRCKTFTMWERVVLIPMELVGAFKPTLIVLPILFLLGGLGGHEGFWANAFNYGLFAVLAFLTAVFAGAVLSPLLLPWLPGRAFSMKGLSLGLLVGLILAAFRGGLLTDLSSRFETLAWICLVPAITAYLSMNFTGASTYTSLSGVKKEMRWAVPLQIGISVIGIGLWIGSRFIA
;
A
#
# COMPACT_ATOMS: atom_id res chain seq x y z
N MET A 1 -19.79 21.15 1.66
CA MET A 1 -18.50 20.44 1.46
C MET A 1 -18.75 19.12 0.76
N VAL A 2 -17.78 18.62 0.00
CA VAL A 2 -17.91 17.37 -0.76
C VAL A 2 -16.97 16.31 -0.18
N THR A 3 -17.45 15.07 -0.03
CA THR A 3 -16.64 13.93 0.40
C THR A 3 -17.07 12.63 -0.29
N ALA A 4 -16.35 11.55 -0.02
CA ALA A 4 -16.63 10.20 -0.51
C ALA A 4 -17.52 9.42 0.48
N ASN A 5 -18.28 8.43 -0.01
CA ASN A 5 -19.06 7.52 0.85
C ASN A 5 -18.22 6.45 1.58
N TYR A 6 -16.89 6.56 1.55
CA TYR A 6 -16.03 5.78 2.41
C TYR A 6 -16.12 6.28 3.85
N LYS A 7 -16.52 5.40 4.78
CA LYS A 7 -16.82 5.73 6.18
C LYS A 7 -15.76 6.63 6.83
N MET A 8 -14.47 6.27 6.74
CA MET A 8 -13.41 7.08 7.35
C MET A 8 -13.27 8.47 6.71
N SER A 9 -13.44 8.60 5.39
CA SER A 9 -13.40 9.91 4.73
C SER A 9 -14.56 10.81 5.14
N PHE A 10 -15.74 10.23 5.37
CA PHE A 10 -16.90 10.94 5.87
C PHE A 10 -16.73 11.33 7.35
N ASP A 11 -16.35 10.37 8.19
CA ASP A 11 -16.20 10.56 9.64
C ASP A 11 -15.11 11.59 9.96
N CYS A 12 -13.92 11.48 9.34
CA CYS A 12 -12.86 12.48 9.54
C CYS A 12 -13.27 13.90 9.09
N LEU A 13 -14.10 14.02 8.06
CA LEU A 13 -14.62 15.34 7.64
C LEU A 13 -15.58 15.87 8.70
N ARG A 14 -16.56 15.07 9.11
CA ARG A 14 -17.57 15.42 10.10
C ARG A 14 -16.94 15.81 11.45
N GLU A 15 -15.97 15.02 11.93
CA GLU A 15 -15.25 15.25 13.19
C GLU A 15 -14.43 16.55 13.19
N ALA A 16 -13.91 16.97 12.02
CA ALA A 16 -13.10 18.17 11.91
C ALA A 16 -13.89 19.48 11.96
N MET A 17 -15.22 19.42 12.04
CA MET A 17 -16.10 20.59 11.94
C MET A 17 -17.06 20.73 13.13
N PRO A 18 -16.60 20.65 14.39
CA PRO A 18 -17.47 20.98 15.51
C PRO A 18 -17.88 22.45 15.42
N CYS A 19 -19.14 22.74 15.76
CA CYS A 19 -19.69 24.10 15.81
C CYS A 19 -19.68 24.86 14.46
N ARG A 20 -19.81 24.14 13.33
CA ARG A 20 -19.94 24.74 11.99
C ARG A 20 -21.20 24.23 11.29
N ASP A 21 -22.03 25.16 10.83
CA ASP A 21 -23.21 24.82 10.03
C ASP A 21 -22.82 24.60 8.57
N VAL A 22 -22.65 23.32 8.19
CA VAL A 22 -22.22 22.95 6.84
C VAL A 22 -23.03 21.78 6.30
N TRP A 23 -23.42 21.89 5.02
CA TRP A 23 -23.96 20.77 4.28
C TRP A 23 -22.83 19.87 3.76
N ILE A 24 -22.94 18.56 3.96
CA ILE A 24 -22.00 17.57 3.42
C ILE A 24 -22.66 16.84 2.26
N LEU A 25 -22.11 17.01 1.06
CA LEU A 25 -22.49 16.28 -0.14
C LEU A 25 -21.58 15.06 -0.29
N VAL A 26 -22.16 13.88 -0.11
CA VAL A 26 -21.43 12.62 -0.19
C VAL A 26 -21.57 12.03 -1.60
N LEU A 27 -20.45 11.81 -2.28
CA LEU A 27 -20.40 11.16 -3.59
C LEU A 27 -20.36 9.63 -3.44
N ASP A 28 -21.01 8.91 -4.35
CA ASP A 28 -20.91 7.45 -4.38
C ASP A 28 -19.61 7.01 -5.05
N THR A 29 -18.61 6.74 -4.22
CA THR A 29 -17.29 6.25 -4.65
C THR A 29 -17.14 4.75 -4.48
N LYS A 30 -18.25 4.01 -4.29
CA LYS A 30 -18.25 2.57 -4.01
C LYS A 30 -17.43 2.19 -2.77
N GLY A 31 -17.45 3.05 -1.75
CA GLY A 31 -16.70 2.85 -0.52
C GLY A 31 -15.19 3.05 -0.66
N ILE A 32 -14.73 3.78 -1.69
CA ILE A 32 -13.32 4.11 -1.89
C ILE A 32 -13.04 5.54 -1.40
N ASN A 33 -11.91 5.77 -0.74
CA ASN A 33 -11.51 7.10 -0.25
C ASN A 33 -11.40 8.13 -1.39
N VAL A 34 -11.35 9.43 -1.03
CA VAL A 34 -11.34 10.55 -1.99
C VAL A 34 -10.20 10.46 -3.01
N TRP A 35 -8.95 10.24 -2.58
CA TRP A 35 -7.79 10.20 -3.48
C TRP A 35 -7.94 9.06 -4.49
N CYS A 36 -8.10 7.83 -3.99
CA CYS A 36 -8.15 6.64 -4.84
C CYS A 36 -9.35 6.69 -5.78
N ALA A 37 -10.49 7.19 -5.31
CA ALA A 37 -11.69 7.36 -6.11
C ALA A 37 -11.53 8.45 -7.19
N ALA A 38 -10.81 9.53 -6.90
CA ALA A 38 -10.51 10.56 -7.89
C ALA A 38 -9.60 10.02 -9.00
N GLY A 39 -8.56 9.26 -8.62
CA GLY A 39 -7.69 8.59 -9.60
C GLY A 39 -8.39 7.52 -10.43
N LYS A 40 -9.41 6.84 -9.88
CA LYS A 40 -10.24 5.85 -10.61
C LYS A 40 -11.41 6.48 -11.39
N GLY A 41 -11.72 7.76 -11.15
CA GLY A 41 -12.81 8.49 -11.79
C GLY A 41 -14.19 8.32 -11.15
N THR A 42 -14.33 7.53 -10.07
CA THR A 42 -15.61 7.41 -9.33
C THR A 42 -15.88 8.65 -8.48
N PHE A 43 -14.85 9.30 -7.95
CA PHE A 43 -14.94 10.68 -7.47
C PHE A 43 -14.67 11.62 -8.67
N GLY A 44 -15.67 11.74 -9.53
CA GLY A 44 -15.52 12.40 -10.83
C GLY A 44 -16.47 13.58 -11.05
N THR A 45 -16.18 14.41 -12.07
CA THR A 45 -17.07 15.51 -12.50
C THR A 45 -18.51 15.07 -12.70
N LYS A 46 -18.73 13.94 -13.39
CA LYS A 46 -20.07 13.43 -13.70
C LYS A 46 -20.84 13.06 -12.43
N GLU A 47 -20.22 12.32 -11.53
CA GLU A 47 -20.81 11.93 -10.24
C GLU A 47 -21.13 13.18 -9.41
N LEU A 48 -20.19 14.13 -9.31
CA LEU A 48 -20.41 15.37 -8.56
C LEU A 48 -21.61 16.16 -9.09
N VAL A 49 -21.69 16.36 -10.41
CA VAL A 49 -22.82 17.09 -11.03
C VAL A 49 -24.13 16.32 -10.84
N GLY A 50 -24.12 15.00 -10.99
CA GLY A 50 -25.29 14.15 -10.73
C GLY A 50 -25.77 14.25 -9.28
N ARG A 51 -24.85 14.27 -8.32
CA ARG A 51 -25.14 14.43 -6.89
C ARG A 51 -25.66 15.81 -6.54
N VAL A 52 -25.13 16.87 -7.14
CA VAL A 52 -25.67 18.22 -6.98
C VAL A 52 -27.13 18.29 -7.45
N LYS A 53 -27.47 17.65 -8.57
CA LYS A 53 -28.85 17.63 -9.09
C LYS A 53 -29.79 16.79 -8.24
N SER A 54 -29.39 15.57 -7.88
CA SER A 54 -30.24 14.63 -7.14
C SER A 54 -30.41 14.97 -5.66
N SER A 55 -29.44 15.65 -5.04
CA SER A 55 -29.51 16.01 -3.61
C SER A 55 -30.44 17.19 -3.30
N GLY A 56 -30.89 17.94 -4.32
CA GLY A 56 -31.66 19.16 -4.10
C GLY A 56 -30.87 20.28 -3.42
N ILE A 57 -29.53 20.18 -3.30
CA ILE A 57 -28.70 21.15 -2.57
C ILE A 57 -28.92 22.59 -3.06
N THR A 58 -29.28 22.76 -4.33
CA THR A 58 -29.63 24.05 -4.94
C THR A 58 -30.81 24.77 -4.31
N GLN A 59 -31.67 24.04 -3.61
CA GLN A 59 -32.86 24.56 -2.93
C GLN A 59 -32.57 24.95 -1.48
N VAL A 60 -31.45 24.48 -0.92
CA VAL A 60 -31.13 24.60 0.52
C VAL A 60 -30.04 25.64 0.78
N VAL A 61 -29.14 25.87 -0.18
CA VAL A 61 -28.07 26.89 -0.06
C VAL A 61 -28.29 28.06 -1.00
N THR A 62 -28.06 29.28 -0.51
CA THR A 62 -28.19 30.53 -1.28
C THR A 62 -26.99 30.77 -2.20
N HIS A 63 -25.81 30.25 -1.86
CA HIS A 63 -24.59 30.39 -2.64
C HIS A 63 -24.39 29.25 -3.65
N ARG A 64 -23.50 29.46 -4.63
CA ARG A 64 -23.11 28.44 -5.62
C ARG A 64 -21.64 28.04 -5.49
N GLN A 65 -21.23 27.63 -4.29
CA GLN A 65 -19.85 27.20 -4.01
C GLN A 65 -19.81 25.78 -3.46
N LEU A 66 -18.85 24.97 -3.94
CA LEU A 66 -18.56 23.63 -3.45
C LEU A 66 -17.10 23.56 -3.02
N ILE A 67 -16.87 23.26 -1.75
CA ILE A 67 -15.53 22.99 -1.22
C ILE A 67 -15.22 21.51 -1.40
N LEU A 68 -14.18 21.21 -2.18
CA LEU A 68 -13.68 19.86 -2.44
C LEU A 68 -12.32 19.67 -1.76
N PRO A 69 -11.98 18.45 -1.32
CA PRO A 69 -10.63 18.14 -0.86
C PRO A 69 -9.60 18.36 -1.97
N GLN A 70 -8.40 18.83 -1.63
CA GLN A 70 -7.33 19.08 -2.61
C GLN A 70 -7.04 17.87 -3.51
N LEU A 71 -7.10 16.67 -2.92
CA LEU A 71 -6.80 15.39 -3.59
C LEU A 71 -7.92 14.89 -4.53
N ALA A 72 -9.04 15.60 -4.62
CA ALA A 72 -10.07 15.34 -5.61
C ALA A 72 -9.70 15.86 -7.02
N GLY A 73 -8.68 16.73 -7.11
CA GLY A 73 -8.26 17.40 -8.34
C GLY A 73 -8.10 16.49 -9.57
N PRO A 74 -7.47 15.30 -9.46
CA PRO A 74 -7.31 14.39 -10.60
C PRO A 74 -8.63 13.88 -11.21
N GLY A 75 -9.71 13.82 -10.43
CA GLY A 75 -11.01 13.30 -10.87
C GLY A 75 -12.01 14.39 -11.28
N VAL A 76 -11.83 15.63 -10.80
CA VAL A 76 -12.83 16.71 -10.95
C VAL A 76 -12.31 17.86 -11.80
N ALA A 77 -12.97 18.08 -12.93
CA ALA A 77 -12.73 19.23 -13.79
C ALA A 77 -13.60 20.42 -13.33
N ALA A 78 -13.04 21.31 -12.52
CA ALA A 78 -13.75 22.45 -11.92
C ALA A 78 -14.52 23.32 -12.95
N HIS A 79 -13.94 23.55 -14.12
CA HIS A 79 -14.58 24.32 -15.19
C HIS A 79 -15.83 23.61 -15.75
N GLN A 80 -15.81 22.28 -15.86
CA GLN A 80 -16.98 21.50 -16.30
C GLN A 80 -18.07 21.48 -15.23
N VAL A 81 -17.69 21.36 -13.95
CA VAL A 81 -18.66 21.45 -12.85
C VAL A 81 -19.38 22.79 -12.89
N LYS A 82 -18.65 23.91 -13.06
CA LYS A 82 -19.25 25.24 -13.20
C LYS A 82 -20.20 25.31 -14.40
N LYS A 83 -19.78 24.82 -15.56
CA LYS A 83 -20.59 24.82 -16.79
C LYS A 83 -21.88 24.00 -16.65
N LEU A 84 -21.82 22.84 -15.99
CA LEU A 84 -22.94 21.87 -15.96
C LEU A 84 -23.88 22.04 -14.76
N SER A 85 -23.40 22.62 -13.65
CA SER A 85 -24.17 22.75 -12.41
C SER A 85 -24.33 24.19 -11.91
N GLY A 86 -23.56 25.13 -12.46
CA GLY A 86 -23.47 26.51 -11.97
C GLY A 86 -22.63 26.68 -10.70
N PHE A 87 -22.19 25.59 -10.04
CA PHE A 87 -21.37 25.69 -8.84
C PHE A 87 -19.89 25.93 -9.15
N LYS A 88 -19.31 26.91 -8.46
CA LYS A 88 -17.86 27.12 -8.42
C LYS A 88 -17.23 26.10 -7.47
N VAL A 89 -16.29 25.32 -7.99
CA VAL A 89 -15.45 24.43 -7.18
C VAL A 89 -14.33 25.24 -6.54
N ILE A 90 -14.13 25.03 -5.25
CA ILE A 90 -13.03 25.57 -4.46
C ILE A 90 -12.29 24.38 -3.86
N TYR A 91 -11.00 24.26 -4.15
CA TYR A 91 -10.16 23.23 -3.55
C TYR A 91 -9.70 23.69 -2.17
N GLY A 92 -10.20 23.00 -1.14
CA GLY A 92 -9.80 23.15 0.25
C GLY A 92 -8.52 22.37 0.57
N PRO A 93 -8.19 22.23 1.86
CA PRO A 93 -6.95 21.58 2.31
C PRO A 93 -6.92 20.07 2.00
N ILE A 94 -5.72 19.47 2.13
CA ILE A 94 -5.54 18.01 2.10
C ILE A 94 -6.13 17.35 3.33
N ARG A 95 -5.89 17.91 4.53
CA ARG A 95 -6.32 17.32 5.79
C ARG A 95 -7.63 17.95 6.25
N ALA A 96 -8.55 17.12 6.73
CA ALA A 96 -9.84 17.59 7.22
C ALA A 96 -9.71 18.57 8.40
N LYS A 97 -8.74 18.34 9.30
CA LYS A 97 -8.49 19.20 10.46
C LYS A 97 -8.12 20.66 10.12
N ASP A 98 -7.65 20.92 8.91
CA ASP A 98 -7.24 22.26 8.48
C ASP A 98 -8.43 23.05 7.90
N ILE A 99 -9.60 22.42 7.73
CA ILE A 99 -10.80 23.00 7.13
C ILE A 99 -11.34 24.21 7.91
N PRO A 100 -11.44 24.19 9.26
CA PRO A 100 -11.92 25.35 10.01
C PRO A 100 -11.06 26.60 9.75
N ALA A 101 -9.74 26.47 9.89
CA ALA A 101 -8.80 27.56 9.63
C ALA A 101 -8.86 28.04 8.17
N PHE A 102 -9.07 27.12 7.21
CA PHE A 102 -9.27 27.47 5.80
C PHE A 102 -10.54 28.31 5.58
N ILE A 103 -11.64 27.99 6.26
CA ILE A 103 -12.89 28.78 6.19
C ILE A 103 -12.67 30.17 6.81
N ASP A 104 -12.05 30.23 7.99
CA ASP A 104 -11.78 31.49 8.70
C ASP A 104 -10.85 32.41 7.91
N ALA A 105 -9.92 31.83 7.15
CA ALA A 105 -9.06 32.53 6.21
C ALA A 105 -9.77 32.92 4.89
N SER A 106 -11.11 33.01 4.86
CA SER A 106 -11.90 33.37 3.69
C SER A 106 -11.65 32.44 2.48
N LEU A 107 -11.54 31.13 2.73
CA LEU A 107 -11.32 30.10 1.72
C LEU A 107 -9.97 30.23 0.99
N LYS A 108 -8.94 30.76 1.67
CA LYS A 108 -7.56 30.82 1.17
C LYS A 108 -6.73 29.74 1.84
N ALA A 109 -6.36 28.72 1.07
CA ALA A 109 -5.49 27.64 1.55
C ALA A 109 -4.03 28.09 1.55
N THR A 110 -3.34 27.92 2.69
CA THR A 110 -1.91 28.14 2.80
C THR A 110 -1.12 27.08 2.02
N PRO A 111 0.17 27.30 1.70
CA PRO A 111 1.00 26.29 1.04
C PRO A 111 1.06 24.96 1.81
N GLU A 112 1.10 25.00 3.14
CA GLU A 112 1.18 23.82 4.01
C GLU A 112 -0.08 22.96 3.92
N MET A 113 -1.25 23.60 3.80
CA MET A 113 -2.54 22.92 3.62
C MET A 113 -2.64 22.16 2.29
N ARG A 114 -1.80 22.51 1.30
CA ARG A 114 -1.77 21.90 -0.04
C ARG A 114 -0.73 20.79 -0.20
N CYS A 115 0.12 20.56 0.80
CA CYS A 115 1.23 19.62 0.73
C CYS A 115 1.10 18.51 1.79
N LYS A 116 1.29 17.26 1.37
CA LYS A 116 1.44 16.11 2.28
C LYS A 116 2.93 15.87 2.49
N THR A 117 3.38 15.98 3.74
CA THR A 117 4.79 15.84 4.13
C THR A 117 5.33 14.41 3.99
N PHE A 118 4.45 13.41 4.06
CA PHE A 118 4.76 11.98 4.01
C PHE A 118 5.99 11.59 4.86
N THR A 119 6.00 12.08 6.10
CA THR A 119 7.05 11.83 7.11
C THR A 119 7.09 10.37 7.53
N MET A 120 8.14 9.96 8.25
CA MET A 120 8.26 8.61 8.83
C MET A 120 7.00 8.19 9.58
N TRP A 121 6.45 9.08 10.40
CA TRP A 121 5.25 8.78 11.20
C TRP A 121 3.99 8.62 10.38
N GLU A 122 3.85 9.40 9.30
CA GLU A 122 2.74 9.22 8.35
C GLU A 122 2.84 7.91 7.58
N ARG A 123 4.04 7.33 7.43
CA ARG A 123 4.24 6.00 6.83
C ARG A 123 3.98 4.88 7.82
N VAL A 124 4.37 5.04 9.08
CA VAL A 124 4.13 4.02 10.10
C VAL A 124 2.65 3.75 10.30
N VAL A 125 1.82 4.79 10.29
CA VAL A 125 0.36 4.65 10.41
C VAL A 125 -0.25 3.80 9.27
N LEU A 126 0.45 3.64 8.15
CA LEU A 126 0.01 2.84 7.00
C LEU A 126 0.44 1.36 7.09
N ILE A 127 1.47 1.04 7.88
CA ILE A 127 2.00 -0.34 8.04
C ILE A 127 0.93 -1.35 8.48
N PRO A 128 0.02 -1.04 9.43
CA PRO A 128 -1.03 -1.97 9.83
C PRO A 128 -1.91 -2.42 8.66
N MET A 129 -2.19 -1.54 7.70
CA MET A 129 -3.02 -1.85 6.54
C MET A 129 -2.32 -2.89 5.63
N GLU A 130 -1.00 -2.75 5.43
CA GLU A 130 -0.19 -3.71 4.68
C GLU A 130 -0.10 -5.07 5.40
N LEU A 131 0.10 -5.06 6.72
CA LEU A 131 0.17 -6.28 7.52
C LEU A 131 -1.15 -7.05 7.51
N VAL A 132 -2.29 -6.36 7.59
CA VAL A 132 -3.61 -7.00 7.49
C VAL A 132 -3.80 -7.65 6.11
N GLY A 133 -3.29 -7.01 5.04
CA GLY A 133 -3.28 -7.60 3.69
C GLY A 133 -2.41 -8.86 3.60
N ALA A 134 -1.25 -8.87 4.25
CA ALA A 134 -0.32 -10.01 4.29
C ALA A 134 -0.73 -11.11 5.28
N PHE A 135 -1.61 -10.82 6.24
CA PHE A 135 -1.94 -11.71 7.36
C PHE A 135 -2.53 -13.05 6.91
N LYS A 136 -3.60 -13.02 6.09
CA LYS A 136 -4.27 -14.25 5.63
C LYS A 136 -3.33 -15.16 4.80
N PRO A 137 -2.61 -14.64 3.78
CA PRO A 137 -1.64 -15.46 3.05
C PRO A 137 -0.56 -16.03 3.97
N THR A 138 -0.04 -15.23 4.90
CA THR A 138 1.00 -15.66 5.83
C THR A 138 0.52 -16.84 6.69
N LEU A 139 -0.67 -16.75 7.29
CA LEU A 139 -1.22 -17.84 8.11
C LEU A 139 -1.37 -19.17 7.36
N ILE A 140 -1.56 -19.14 6.04
CA ILE A 140 -1.66 -20.35 5.21
C ILE A 140 -0.27 -20.87 4.85
N VAL A 141 0.67 -19.98 4.49
CA VAL A 141 2.01 -20.36 4.04
C VAL A 141 2.87 -20.91 5.18
N LEU A 142 2.75 -20.38 6.40
CA LEU A 142 3.54 -20.81 7.56
C LEU A 142 3.45 -22.32 7.85
N PRO A 143 2.26 -22.92 8.07
CA PRO A 143 2.16 -24.35 8.33
C PRO A 143 2.62 -25.18 7.13
N ILE A 144 2.40 -24.72 5.90
CA ILE A 144 2.87 -25.41 4.69
C ILE A 144 4.40 -25.48 4.69
N LEU A 145 5.10 -24.35 4.91
CA LEU A 145 6.56 -24.32 4.98
C LEU A 145 7.10 -25.18 6.14
N PHE A 146 6.44 -25.13 7.29
CA PHE A 146 6.84 -25.93 8.45
C PHE A 146 6.74 -27.43 8.16
N LEU A 147 5.60 -27.89 7.63
CA LEU A 147 5.36 -29.30 7.33
C LEU A 147 6.22 -29.80 6.16
N LEU A 148 6.38 -29.00 5.11
CA LEU A 148 7.26 -29.35 3.98
C LEU A 148 8.74 -29.42 4.41
N GLY A 149 9.15 -28.61 5.38
CA GLY A 149 10.49 -28.68 5.96
C GLY A 149 10.76 -29.98 6.74
N GLY A 150 9.73 -30.71 7.14
CA GLY A 150 9.85 -32.03 7.75
C GLY A 150 10.04 -33.17 6.74
N LEU A 151 9.81 -32.93 5.45
CA LEU A 151 9.99 -33.94 4.40
C LEU A 151 11.46 -33.98 3.96
N GLY A 152 11.96 -35.20 3.70
CA GLY A 152 13.37 -35.43 3.32
C GLY A 152 14.32 -35.37 4.51
N GLY A 153 15.64 -35.33 4.24
CA GLY A 153 16.70 -35.31 5.26
C GLY A 153 17.00 -36.67 5.90
N HIS A 154 18.11 -36.73 6.64
CA HIS A 154 18.59 -37.95 7.31
C HIS A 154 17.85 -38.28 8.61
N GLU A 155 17.23 -37.29 9.26
CA GLU A 155 16.56 -37.46 10.55
C GLU A 155 15.05 -37.76 10.39
N GLY A 156 14.36 -38.00 11.52
CA GLY A 156 12.90 -38.17 11.53
C GLY A 156 12.14 -36.88 11.18
N PHE A 157 10.92 -37.02 10.66
CA PHE A 157 10.07 -35.91 10.19
C PHE A 157 10.02 -34.71 11.15
N TRP A 158 9.80 -34.96 12.45
CA TRP A 158 9.69 -33.91 13.45
C TRP A 158 11.00 -33.16 13.68
N ALA A 159 12.13 -33.87 13.71
CA ALA A 159 13.43 -33.25 13.87
C ALA A 159 13.77 -32.34 12.68
N ASN A 160 13.47 -32.80 11.46
CA ASN A 160 13.62 -31.99 10.24
C ASN A 160 12.66 -30.79 10.23
N ALA A 161 11.41 -30.96 10.66
CA ALA A 161 10.44 -29.88 10.74
C ALA A 161 10.91 -28.78 11.71
N PHE A 162 11.46 -29.14 12.87
CA PHE A 162 11.99 -28.16 13.82
C PHE A 162 13.30 -27.50 13.35
N ASN A 163 14.17 -28.19 12.61
CA ASN A 163 15.43 -27.62 12.15
C ASN A 163 15.30 -26.81 10.86
N TYR A 164 14.62 -27.36 9.85
CA TYR A 164 14.49 -26.78 8.51
C TYR A 164 13.15 -26.08 8.30
N GLY A 165 12.06 -26.66 8.79
CA GLY A 165 10.73 -26.05 8.72
C GLY A 165 10.63 -24.77 9.55
N LEU A 166 11.15 -24.77 10.78
CA LEU A 166 11.17 -23.57 11.61
C LEU A 166 12.05 -22.46 11.00
N PHE A 167 13.20 -22.82 10.44
CA PHE A 167 14.04 -21.87 9.71
C PHE A 167 13.31 -21.26 8.51
N ALA A 168 12.60 -22.09 7.73
CA ALA A 168 11.78 -21.63 6.60
C ALA A 168 10.69 -20.66 7.04
N VAL A 169 10.01 -20.95 8.15
CA VAL A 169 9.03 -20.06 8.78
C VAL A 169 9.67 -18.73 9.18
N LEU A 170 10.81 -18.75 9.85
CA LEU A 170 11.51 -17.54 10.29
C LEU A 170 12.01 -16.71 9.11
N ALA A 171 12.57 -17.35 8.08
CA ALA A 171 13.02 -16.67 6.86
C ALA A 171 11.86 -16.00 6.12
N PHE A 172 10.72 -16.70 6.01
CA PHE A 172 9.49 -16.14 5.43
C PHE A 172 8.96 -14.95 6.24
N LEU A 173 8.86 -15.08 7.56
CA LEU A 173 8.44 -13.98 8.45
C LEU A 173 9.37 -12.77 8.35
N THR A 174 10.67 -13.01 8.23
CA THR A 174 11.66 -11.94 8.04
C THR A 174 11.46 -11.24 6.71
N ALA A 175 11.15 -11.97 5.63
CA ALA A 175 10.80 -11.38 4.33
C ALA A 175 9.51 -10.55 4.40
N VAL A 176 8.49 -11.04 5.11
CA VAL A 176 7.24 -10.30 5.35
C VAL A 176 7.50 -9.02 6.13
N PHE A 177 8.29 -9.10 7.20
CA PHE A 177 8.69 -7.93 8.00
C PHE A 177 9.50 -6.92 7.17
N ALA A 178 10.45 -7.39 6.36
CA ALA A 178 11.24 -6.54 5.49
C ALA A 178 10.35 -5.82 4.45
N GLY A 179 9.41 -6.53 3.85
CA GLY A 179 8.52 -6.00 2.81
C GLY A 179 7.44 -5.06 3.35
N ALA A 180 6.74 -5.48 4.40
CA ALA A 180 5.57 -4.76 4.92
C ALA A 180 5.92 -3.68 5.96
N VAL A 181 7.04 -3.83 6.68
CA VAL A 181 7.42 -2.92 7.78
C VAL A 181 8.66 -2.09 7.42
N LEU A 182 9.78 -2.74 7.08
CA LEU A 182 11.02 -2.02 6.80
C LEU A 182 10.97 -1.23 5.50
N SER A 183 10.30 -1.72 4.45
CA SER A 183 10.24 -1.01 3.16
C SER A 183 9.54 0.36 3.27
N PRO A 184 8.36 0.50 3.91
CA PRO A 184 7.77 1.81 4.17
C PRO A 184 8.65 2.75 5.02
N LEU A 185 9.33 2.20 6.03
CA LEU A 185 10.21 2.97 6.92
C LEU A 185 11.44 3.50 6.15
N LEU A 186 12.09 2.65 5.37
CA LEU A 186 13.34 2.97 4.69
C LEU A 186 13.15 3.57 3.30
N LEU A 187 11.90 3.79 2.88
CA LEU A 187 11.53 4.16 1.51
C LEU A 187 12.39 5.25 0.83
N PRO A 188 12.76 6.37 1.50
CA PRO A 188 13.55 7.43 0.89
C PRO A 188 15.01 7.04 0.65
N TRP A 189 15.53 6.12 1.45
CA TRP A 189 16.94 5.70 1.41
C TRP A 189 17.16 4.47 0.53
N LEU A 190 16.10 3.70 0.24
CA LEU A 190 16.21 2.53 -0.63
C LEU A 190 16.51 2.93 -2.08
N PRO A 191 17.43 2.24 -2.77
CA PRO A 191 17.84 2.60 -4.12
C PRO A 191 16.74 2.33 -5.15
N GLY A 192 16.74 3.13 -6.22
CA GLY A 192 15.83 2.96 -7.34
C GLY A 192 14.54 3.77 -7.27
N ARG A 193 13.84 3.86 -8.42
CA ARG A 193 12.57 4.58 -8.56
C ARG A 193 11.34 3.70 -8.32
N ALA A 194 11.40 2.45 -8.77
CA ALA A 194 10.32 1.47 -8.63
C ALA A 194 10.28 0.88 -7.22
N PHE A 195 9.08 0.59 -6.70
CA PHE A 195 8.90 -0.05 -5.40
C PHE A 195 9.42 -1.48 -5.37
N SER A 196 9.30 -2.18 -6.50
CA SER A 196 9.85 -3.52 -6.72
C SER A 196 11.36 -3.54 -6.56
N MET A 197 12.07 -2.54 -7.10
CA MET A 197 13.53 -2.42 -6.99
C MET A 197 13.96 -2.07 -5.57
N LYS A 198 13.21 -1.19 -4.89
CA LYS A 198 13.45 -0.85 -3.48
C LYS A 198 13.27 -2.08 -2.57
N GLY A 199 12.19 -2.84 -2.78
CA GLY A 199 11.95 -4.07 -2.02
C GLY A 199 12.93 -5.19 -2.38
N LEU A 200 13.35 -5.29 -3.65
CA LEU A 200 14.35 -6.27 -4.09
C LEU A 200 15.72 -5.99 -3.47
N SER A 201 16.16 -4.74 -3.46
CA SER A 201 17.45 -4.37 -2.85
C SER A 201 17.45 -4.61 -1.33
N LEU A 202 16.37 -4.25 -0.64
CA LEU A 202 16.22 -4.54 0.79
C LEU A 202 16.15 -6.05 1.06
N GLY A 203 15.38 -6.78 0.27
CA GLY A 203 15.23 -8.22 0.44
C GLY A 203 16.50 -8.99 0.10
N LEU A 204 17.33 -8.52 -0.85
CA LEU A 204 18.66 -9.07 -1.09
C LEU A 204 19.58 -8.86 0.10
N LEU A 205 19.59 -7.66 0.68
CA LEU A 205 20.36 -7.37 1.88
C LEU A 205 19.94 -8.30 3.04
N VAL A 206 18.63 -8.42 3.29
CA VAL A 206 18.09 -9.29 4.34
C VAL A 206 18.36 -10.77 4.06
N GLY A 207 18.24 -11.21 2.81
CA GLY A 207 18.54 -12.58 2.39
C GLY A 207 20.01 -12.95 2.58
N LEU A 208 20.93 -12.02 2.28
CA LEU A 208 22.37 -12.20 2.53
C LEU A 208 22.69 -12.26 4.03
N ILE A 209 22.04 -11.43 4.85
CA ILE A 209 22.17 -11.48 6.31
C ILE A 209 21.70 -12.84 6.84
N LEU A 210 20.53 -13.31 6.39
CA LEU A 210 20.01 -14.64 6.76
C LEU A 210 20.95 -15.77 6.32
N ALA A 211 21.52 -15.68 5.12
CA ALA A 211 22.51 -16.64 4.62
C ALA A 211 23.77 -16.67 5.49
N ALA A 212 24.26 -15.50 5.92
CA ALA A 212 25.42 -15.39 6.80
C ALA A 212 25.17 -16.02 8.18
N PHE A 213 24.00 -15.78 8.79
CA PHE A 213 23.63 -16.39 10.07
C PHE A 213 23.41 -17.90 9.97
N ARG A 214 22.90 -18.40 8.84
CA ARG A 214 22.71 -19.84 8.62
C ARG A 214 24.02 -20.57 8.38
N GLY A 215 25.08 -19.88 7.94
CA GLY A 215 26.40 -20.44 7.66
C GLY A 215 26.46 -21.42 6.47
N GLY A 216 25.36 -21.54 5.71
CA GLY A 216 25.14 -22.65 4.77
C GLY A 216 25.90 -22.61 3.45
N LEU A 217 26.52 -21.47 3.07
CA LEU A 217 27.19 -21.36 1.77
C LEU A 217 28.51 -22.16 1.71
N LEU A 218 29.11 -22.45 2.87
CA LEU A 218 30.46 -23.04 2.97
C LEU A 218 30.47 -24.52 3.38
N THR A 219 29.31 -25.12 3.63
CA THR A 219 29.20 -26.51 4.07
C THR A 219 28.84 -27.43 2.90
N ASP A 220 27.70 -28.11 2.96
CA ASP A 220 27.27 -29.18 2.08
C ASP A 220 26.49 -28.72 0.85
N LEU A 221 26.25 -29.62 -0.11
CA LEU A 221 25.48 -29.30 -1.31
C LEU A 221 24.02 -28.92 -0.94
N SER A 222 23.41 -29.66 0.00
CA SER A 222 22.04 -29.36 0.47
C SER A 222 21.92 -27.96 1.06
N SER A 223 22.83 -27.56 1.96
CA SER A 223 22.81 -26.25 2.60
C SER A 223 23.06 -25.10 1.62
N ARG A 224 23.86 -25.33 0.57
CA ARG A 224 24.03 -24.36 -0.54
C ARG A 224 22.74 -24.15 -1.32
N PHE A 225 22.04 -25.22 -1.67
CA PHE A 225 20.75 -25.13 -2.38
C PHE A 225 19.69 -24.46 -1.50
N GLU A 226 19.63 -24.77 -0.20
CA GLU A 226 18.74 -24.11 0.76
C GLU A 226 19.06 -22.61 0.88
N THR A 227 20.34 -22.25 0.98
CA THR A 227 20.79 -20.86 1.08
C THR A 227 20.45 -20.06 -0.18
N LEU A 228 20.74 -20.63 -1.37
CA LEU A 228 20.40 -20.01 -2.66
C LEU A 228 18.88 -19.85 -2.81
N ALA A 229 18.11 -20.83 -2.35
CA ALA A 229 16.65 -20.75 -2.36
C ALA A 229 16.14 -19.54 -1.58
N TRP A 230 16.64 -19.31 -0.36
CA TRP A 230 16.22 -18.17 0.45
C TRP A 230 16.78 -16.83 -0.05
N ILE A 231 17.97 -16.82 -0.67
CA ILE A 231 18.48 -15.65 -1.41
C ILE A 231 17.58 -15.30 -2.59
N CYS A 232 16.86 -16.25 -3.19
CA CYS A 232 15.86 -15.96 -4.23
C CYS A 232 14.49 -15.58 -3.64
N LEU A 233 14.01 -16.33 -2.64
CA LEU A 233 12.65 -16.16 -2.08
C LEU A 233 12.49 -14.85 -1.30
N VAL A 234 13.46 -14.52 -0.44
CA VAL A 234 13.36 -13.33 0.43
C VAL A 234 13.25 -12.04 -0.40
N PRO A 235 14.08 -11.79 -1.42
CA PRO A 235 13.91 -10.62 -2.29
C PRO A 235 12.61 -10.64 -3.09
N ALA A 236 12.17 -11.80 -3.59
CA ALA A 236 10.94 -11.88 -4.37
C ALA A 236 9.71 -11.48 -3.52
N ILE A 237 9.61 -12.04 -2.31
CA ILE A 237 8.55 -11.74 -1.35
C ILE A 237 8.62 -10.28 -0.90
N THR A 238 9.81 -9.80 -0.52
CA THR A 238 10.02 -8.41 -0.07
C THR A 238 9.68 -7.41 -1.17
N ALA A 239 10.08 -7.69 -2.43
CA ALA A 239 9.76 -6.86 -3.58
C ALA A 239 8.26 -6.81 -3.87
N TYR A 240 7.57 -7.94 -3.79
CA TYR A 240 6.12 -8.01 -3.96
C TYR A 240 5.37 -7.23 -2.88
N LEU A 241 5.73 -7.42 -1.61
CA LEU A 241 5.09 -6.71 -0.49
C LEU A 241 5.38 -5.20 -0.52
N SER A 242 6.60 -4.79 -0.87
CA SER A 242 6.94 -3.39 -1.08
C SER A 242 6.07 -2.75 -2.17
N MET A 243 5.77 -3.47 -3.25
CA MET A 243 4.88 -2.96 -4.32
C MET A 243 3.45 -2.71 -3.85
N ASN A 244 2.95 -3.43 -2.85
CA ASN A 244 1.60 -3.19 -2.32
C ASN A 244 1.47 -1.79 -1.70
N PHE A 245 2.56 -1.27 -1.14
CA PHE A 245 2.62 0.09 -0.57
C PHE A 245 2.50 1.22 -1.62
N THR A 246 2.56 0.91 -2.92
CA THR A 246 2.32 1.91 -3.99
C THR A 246 0.94 2.57 -3.84
N GLY A 247 -0.06 1.84 -3.35
CA GLY A 247 -1.42 2.35 -3.12
C GLY A 247 -1.54 3.32 -1.94
N ALA A 248 -0.57 3.32 -1.03
CA ALA A 248 -0.56 4.14 0.18
C ALA A 248 0.46 5.30 0.10
N SER A 249 1.22 5.39 -0.99
CA SER A 249 2.29 6.37 -1.17
C SER A 249 1.94 7.47 -2.19
N THR A 250 2.61 8.61 -2.06
CA THR A 250 2.49 9.73 -3.01
C THR A 250 3.55 9.69 -4.13
N TYR A 251 4.35 8.62 -4.21
CA TYR A 251 5.52 8.53 -5.09
C TYR A 251 5.17 8.11 -6.52
N THR A 252 4.05 7.40 -6.70
CA THR A 252 3.74 6.73 -7.96
C THR A 252 2.43 7.22 -8.58
N SER A 253 2.38 7.18 -9.91
CA SER A 253 1.14 7.36 -10.67
C SER A 253 0.55 6.00 -11.07
N LEU A 254 -0.76 5.94 -11.32
CA LEU A 254 -1.44 4.71 -11.74
C LEU A 254 -0.80 4.08 -12.99
N SER A 255 -0.43 4.90 -13.98
CA SER A 255 0.25 4.43 -15.20
C SER A 255 1.65 3.90 -14.92
N GLY A 256 2.38 4.53 -14.00
CA GLY A 256 3.68 4.07 -13.53
C GLY A 256 3.59 2.70 -12.86
N VAL A 257 2.66 2.52 -11.91
CA VAL A 257 2.44 1.24 -11.22
C VAL A 257 2.05 0.14 -12.20
N LYS A 258 1.15 0.41 -13.16
CA LYS A 258 0.79 -0.57 -14.20
C LYS A 258 1.98 -1.01 -15.05
N LYS A 259 2.87 -0.07 -15.39
CA LYS A 259 4.10 -0.37 -16.13
C LYS A 259 5.05 -1.21 -15.28
N GLU A 260 5.20 -0.89 -14.00
CA GLU A 260 6.01 -1.63 -13.04
C GLU A 260 5.54 -3.08 -12.87
N MET A 261 4.24 -3.28 -12.61
CA MET A 261 3.65 -4.61 -12.42
C MET A 261 3.85 -5.53 -13.63
N ARG A 262 3.82 -5.00 -14.85
CA ARG A 262 3.92 -5.80 -16.08
C ARG A 262 5.23 -6.58 -16.19
N TRP A 263 6.33 -6.06 -15.65
CA TRP A 263 7.62 -6.75 -15.67
C TRP A 263 8.01 -7.29 -14.30
N ALA A 264 7.67 -6.59 -13.21
CA ALA A 264 8.10 -6.97 -11.87
C ALA A 264 7.39 -8.22 -11.36
N VAL A 265 6.07 -8.35 -11.60
CA VAL A 265 5.29 -9.50 -11.10
C VAL A 265 5.72 -10.81 -11.76
N PRO A 266 5.85 -10.91 -13.11
CA PRO A 266 6.36 -12.14 -13.73
C PRO A 266 7.76 -12.52 -13.25
N LEU A 267 8.65 -11.54 -13.04
CA LEU A 267 10.00 -11.77 -12.54
C LEU A 267 9.98 -12.29 -11.09
N GLN A 268 9.18 -11.69 -10.21
CA GLN A 268 8.99 -12.14 -8.82
C GLN A 268 8.45 -13.57 -8.77
N ILE A 269 7.47 -13.90 -9.62
CA ILE A 269 6.93 -15.27 -9.72
C ILE A 269 8.03 -16.22 -10.18
N GLY A 270 8.76 -15.90 -11.25
CA GLY A 270 9.84 -16.74 -11.76
C GLY A 270 10.92 -17.02 -10.72
N ILE A 271 11.40 -15.97 -10.03
CA ILE A 271 12.38 -16.10 -8.94
C ILE A 271 11.81 -16.93 -7.79
N SER A 272 10.54 -16.76 -7.44
CA SER A 272 9.90 -17.53 -6.37
C SER A 272 9.78 -19.01 -6.72
N VAL A 273 9.42 -19.34 -7.97
CA VAL A 273 9.34 -20.73 -8.45
C VAL A 273 10.72 -21.40 -8.41
N ILE A 274 11.75 -20.71 -8.89
CA ILE A 274 13.14 -21.19 -8.82
C ILE A 274 13.55 -21.41 -7.36
N GLY A 275 13.26 -20.45 -6.48
CA GLY A 275 13.56 -20.54 -5.06
C GLY A 275 12.85 -21.72 -4.37
N ILE A 276 11.56 -21.94 -4.64
CA ILE A 276 10.82 -23.10 -4.11
C ILE A 276 11.43 -24.41 -4.64
N GLY A 277 11.76 -24.48 -5.93
CA GLY A 277 12.40 -25.65 -6.52
C GLY A 277 13.75 -25.98 -5.89
N LEU A 278 14.60 -24.97 -5.67
CA LEU A 278 15.88 -25.13 -4.97
C LEU A 278 15.67 -25.57 -3.51
N TRP A 279 14.68 -25.00 -2.82
CA TRP A 279 14.39 -25.34 -1.42
C TRP A 279 13.91 -26.78 -1.28
N ILE A 280 12.94 -27.19 -2.10
CA ILE A 280 12.45 -28.58 -2.11
C ILE A 280 13.57 -29.54 -2.53
N GLY A 281 14.32 -29.20 -3.57
CA GLY A 281 15.47 -29.99 -4.02
C GLY A 281 16.51 -30.20 -2.92
N SER A 282 16.78 -29.16 -2.11
CA SER A 282 17.70 -29.27 -0.97
C SER A 282 17.26 -30.31 0.07
N ARG A 283 15.98 -30.68 0.13
CA ARG A 283 15.46 -31.70 1.06
C ARG A 283 15.64 -33.13 0.60
N PHE A 284 15.72 -33.35 -0.71
CA PHE A 284 15.92 -34.69 -1.28
C PHE A 284 17.37 -34.97 -1.65
N ILE A 285 18.24 -33.94 -1.65
CA ILE A 285 19.68 -34.08 -1.83
C ILE A 285 20.41 -34.20 -0.46
N ALA A 286 19.73 -33.86 0.64
CA ALA A 286 20.20 -34.13 2.00
C ALA A 286 20.12 -35.63 2.28
#